data_AF-A0A8T6SET1-F1
#
_entry.id   AF-A0A8T6SET1-F1
#
_cell.length_a   1.000
_cell.length_b   1.000
_cell.length_c   1.000
_cell.angle_alpha   90.00
_cell.angle_beta   90.00
_cell.angle_gamma   90.00
#
_symmetry.space_group_name_H-M   'P 1'
#
loop_
_entity.id
_entity.type
_entity.pdbx_description
1 polymer ?
#
loop_
_entity_poly.entity_id
_entity_poly.type
_entity_poly.pdbx_seq_one_letter_code
_entity_poly.pdbx_strand_id
1 'polypeptide(L)'
;MRDRDAIITSEGLIFRVLGYSHPPNKYVCDAEYAPAAIFKSDNPKAPREGGSQMLYKFYEDEGWKFIHDNFSEYMIFHEMLRTEVLGVHSSDISEYRRPSEKLEALIEIQPQDELLAALQDVLSLVTIHSSLNRSDFGVFGSILHDFYHPKLSDLDFTVYGSQNLHKLCVALRELYNDKFTVLENEFENDDAVKGKHWKFKNYSLLEYVWHQQRKMIYALFDYKKSGRVIKTEFEPVKNWEEIKDRYDIRTKIVHKGWTRMRARVI
;
A
#
# COMPACT_ATOMS: atom_id res chain seq x y z
N MET A 1 2.85 14.48 6.84
CA MET A 1 2.55 13.05 6.60
C MET A 1 3.26 12.64 5.32
N ARG A 2 3.62 11.37 5.17
CA ARG A 2 4.23 10.82 3.96
C ARG A 2 3.34 9.74 3.37
N ASP A 3 3.67 9.35 2.15
CA ASP A 3 3.02 8.26 1.43
C ASP A 3 2.76 7.03 2.32
N ARG A 4 1.57 6.46 2.19
CA ARG A 4 1.06 5.30 2.96
C ARG A 4 0.76 5.52 4.44
N ASP A 5 1.00 6.71 5.00
CA ASP A 5 0.37 7.00 6.28
C ASP A 5 -1.16 7.09 6.13
N ALA A 6 -1.89 6.82 7.20
CA ALA A 6 -3.35 6.84 7.17
C ALA A 6 -3.93 7.98 8.02
N ILE A 7 -4.94 8.63 7.46
CA ILE A 7 -5.74 9.69 8.07
C ILE A 7 -7.12 9.13 8.34
N ILE A 8 -7.65 9.41 9.53
CA ILE A 8 -9.02 9.10 9.90
C ILE A 8 -9.75 10.40 10.22
N THR A 9 -10.92 10.60 9.62
CA THR A 9 -11.77 11.77 9.84
C THR A 9 -12.83 11.50 10.91
N SER A 10 -13.60 12.52 11.27
CA SER A 10 -14.56 12.44 12.39
C SER A 10 -15.72 11.48 12.13
N GLU A 11 -16.02 11.26 10.85
CA GLU A 11 -17.03 10.35 10.33
C GLU A 11 -16.54 8.90 10.29
N GLY A 12 -15.25 8.68 10.57
CA GLY A 12 -14.59 7.38 10.55
C GLY A 12 -14.12 6.93 9.16
N LEU A 13 -14.10 7.83 8.17
CA LEU A 13 -13.48 7.56 6.86
C LEU A 13 -11.98 7.37 7.04
N ILE A 14 -11.41 6.41 6.32
CA ILE A 14 -9.97 6.13 6.33
C ILE A 14 -9.39 6.45 4.97
N PHE A 15 -8.43 7.37 4.98
CA PHE A 15 -7.71 7.84 3.82
C PHE A 15 -6.25 7.41 3.90
N ARG A 16 -5.66 7.02 2.78
CA ARG A 16 -4.22 6.80 2.65
C ARG A 16 -3.58 8.01 1.99
N VAL A 17 -2.57 8.59 2.60
CA VAL A 17 -1.79 9.69 2.03
C VAL A 17 -1.08 9.21 0.77
N LEU A 18 -1.19 10.00 -0.32
CA LEU A 18 -0.59 9.72 -1.61
C LEU A 18 0.58 10.65 -1.90
N GLY A 19 1.76 10.06 -2.03
CA GLY A 19 2.98 10.77 -2.40
C GLY A 19 3.49 11.70 -1.30
N TYR A 20 4.18 12.78 -1.73
CA TYR A 20 5.02 13.58 -0.84
C TYR A 20 4.91 15.09 -1.09
N SER A 21 3.99 15.50 -1.96
CA SER A 21 3.82 16.89 -2.36
C SER A 21 2.35 17.22 -2.25
N HIS A 22 2.03 18.19 -1.40
CA HIS A 22 0.67 18.50 -1.03
C HIS A 22 0.47 20.02 -0.97
N PRO A 23 -0.75 20.51 -1.25
CA PRO A 23 -1.07 21.90 -0.97
C PRO A 23 -0.91 22.24 0.53
N PRO A 24 -0.67 23.51 0.89
CA PRO A 24 -0.55 23.92 2.29
C PRO A 24 -1.75 23.49 3.13
N ASN A 25 -1.48 22.91 4.32
CA ASN A 25 -2.47 22.44 5.30
C ASN A 25 -3.48 21.40 4.76
N LYS A 26 -3.10 20.66 3.72
CA LYS A 26 -3.92 19.66 3.06
C LYS A 26 -3.05 18.44 2.76
N TYR A 27 -3.65 17.27 2.70
CA TYR A 27 -2.98 16.04 2.26
C TYR A 27 -3.76 15.45 1.10
N VAL A 28 -3.08 15.19 -0.01
CA VAL A 28 -3.66 14.45 -1.14
C VAL A 28 -3.72 12.99 -0.74
N CYS A 29 -4.86 12.35 -0.95
CA CYS A 29 -5.14 11.02 -0.43
C CYS A 29 -5.90 10.14 -1.43
N ASP A 30 -5.92 8.85 -1.12
CA ASP A 30 -6.85 7.87 -1.64
C ASP A 30 -7.87 7.53 -0.54
N ALA A 31 -9.14 7.34 -0.89
CA ALA A 31 -10.15 6.89 0.06
C ALA A 31 -10.11 5.36 0.12
N GLU A 32 -9.74 4.76 1.25
CA GLU A 32 -9.57 3.31 1.36
C GLU A 32 -10.75 2.61 2.03
N TYR A 33 -11.31 3.20 3.10
CA TYR A 33 -12.39 2.56 3.86
C TYR A 33 -13.42 3.56 4.37
N ALA A 34 -14.65 3.09 4.55
CA ALA A 34 -15.72 3.82 5.22
C ALA A 34 -16.52 2.91 6.17
N PRO A 35 -17.07 3.44 7.26
CA PRO A 35 -17.93 2.68 8.17
C PRO A 35 -19.22 2.23 7.50
N ALA A 36 -19.69 1.04 7.90
CA ALA A 36 -20.95 0.45 7.44
C ALA A 36 -22.19 1.34 7.71
N ALA A 37 -22.06 2.32 8.61
CA ALA A 37 -23.08 3.31 8.95
C ALA A 37 -23.31 4.34 7.83
N ILE A 38 -22.30 4.61 7.00
CA ILE A 38 -22.36 5.65 5.95
C ILE A 38 -22.13 5.08 4.54
N PHE A 39 -21.49 3.92 4.41
CA PHE A 39 -21.20 3.31 3.11
C PHE A 39 -21.34 1.80 3.15
N LYS A 40 -21.84 1.22 2.05
CA LYS A 40 -21.83 -0.22 1.77
C LYS A 40 -21.47 -0.42 0.31
N SER A 41 -20.62 -1.41 0.06
CA SER A 41 -20.27 -1.86 -1.29
C SER A 41 -20.98 -3.19 -1.59
N ASP A 42 -21.45 -3.34 -2.82
CA ASP A 42 -21.99 -4.60 -3.33
C ASP A 42 -20.88 -5.62 -3.65
N ASN A 43 -19.61 -5.21 -3.57
CA ASN A 43 -18.49 -6.10 -3.77
C ASN A 43 -18.37 -7.06 -2.56
N PRO A 44 -18.48 -8.39 -2.76
CA PRO A 44 -18.42 -9.36 -1.67
C PRO A 44 -17.06 -9.39 -0.96
N LYS A 45 -16.02 -8.79 -1.55
CA LYS A 45 -14.68 -8.66 -0.95
C LYS A 45 -14.49 -7.35 -0.17
N ALA A 46 -15.48 -6.46 -0.13
CA ALA A 46 -15.40 -5.17 0.56
C ALA A 46 -15.53 -5.21 2.08
N PRO A 47 -16.37 -6.07 2.69
CA PRO A 47 -16.51 -6.12 4.14
C PRO A 47 -15.18 -6.35 4.85
N ARG A 48 -14.91 -5.57 5.89
CA ARG A 48 -13.80 -5.75 6.83
C ARG A 48 -14.41 -5.91 8.22
N GLU A 49 -14.29 -7.13 8.74
CA GLU A 49 -14.76 -7.52 10.05
C GLU A 49 -13.53 -7.60 10.97
N GLY A 50 -13.44 -6.67 11.92
CA GLY A 50 -12.32 -6.56 12.85
C GLY A 50 -12.19 -5.14 13.39
N GLY A 51 -11.59 -4.99 14.57
CA GLY A 51 -11.57 -3.72 15.30
C GLY A 51 -12.90 -3.40 15.98
N SER A 52 -13.19 -2.10 16.17
CA SER A 52 -14.34 -1.62 16.94
C SER A 52 -15.65 -1.52 16.15
N GLN A 53 -15.60 -1.58 14.81
CA GLN A 53 -16.76 -1.43 13.94
C GLN A 53 -16.57 -2.12 12.58
N MET A 54 -17.68 -2.42 11.89
CA MET A 54 -17.65 -2.94 10.52
C MET A 54 -17.30 -1.82 9.53
N LEU A 55 -16.31 -2.08 8.67
CA LEU A 55 -15.91 -1.17 7.59
C LEU A 55 -16.12 -1.83 6.23
N TYR A 56 -16.19 -1.00 5.19
CA TYR A 56 -16.17 -1.42 3.79
C TYR A 56 -14.95 -0.80 3.11
N LYS A 57 -14.14 -1.65 2.47
CA LYS A 57 -13.08 -1.20 1.56
C LYS A 57 -13.71 -0.67 0.27
N PHE A 58 -13.26 0.48 -0.19
CA PHE A 58 -13.61 0.98 -1.52
C PHE A 58 -12.91 0.18 -2.61
N TYR A 59 -13.66 -0.22 -3.64
CA TYR A 59 -13.16 -0.86 -4.85
C TYR A 59 -13.39 0.03 -6.07
N GLU A 60 -12.48 -0.08 -7.05
CA GLU A 60 -12.56 0.65 -8.31
C GLU A 60 -12.74 2.16 -8.10
N ASP A 61 -13.87 2.75 -8.50
CA ASP A 61 -14.17 4.17 -8.37
C ASP A 61 -15.15 4.51 -7.23
N GLU A 62 -15.50 3.54 -6.39
CA GLU A 62 -16.44 3.70 -5.28
C GLU A 62 -16.02 4.82 -4.33
N GLY A 63 -14.75 4.82 -3.90
CA GLY A 63 -14.23 5.81 -2.95
C GLY A 63 -14.29 7.22 -3.50
N TRP A 64 -13.91 7.40 -4.77
CA TRP A 64 -13.99 8.72 -5.41
C TRP A 64 -15.43 9.21 -5.51
N LYS A 65 -16.35 8.38 -6.04
CA LYS A 65 -17.77 8.74 -6.19
C LYS A 65 -18.43 9.05 -4.85
N PHE A 66 -18.23 8.17 -3.88
CA PHE A 66 -18.84 8.31 -2.56
C PHE A 66 -18.41 9.61 -1.89
N ILE A 67 -17.11 9.91 -1.90
CA ILE A 67 -16.59 11.15 -1.31
C ILE A 67 -17.07 12.37 -2.12
N HIS A 68 -17.01 12.33 -3.44
CA HIS A 68 -17.50 13.43 -4.29
C HIS A 68 -18.99 13.75 -4.03
N ASP A 69 -19.83 12.74 -3.91
CA ASP A 69 -21.28 12.92 -3.82
C ASP A 69 -21.77 13.24 -2.38
N ASN A 70 -21.01 12.86 -1.34
CA ASN A 70 -21.45 12.96 0.06
C ASN A 70 -20.56 13.81 0.95
N PHE A 71 -19.30 14.04 0.58
CA PHE A 71 -18.27 14.72 1.40
C PHE A 71 -17.41 15.65 0.54
N SER A 72 -18.07 16.66 -0.06
CA SER A 72 -17.41 17.62 -0.98
C SER A 72 -16.24 18.38 -0.36
N GLU A 73 -16.19 18.50 0.97
CA GLU A 73 -15.07 19.08 1.73
C GLU A 73 -13.75 18.32 1.53
N TYR A 74 -13.81 17.04 1.15
CA TYR A 74 -12.62 16.22 0.84
C TYR A 74 -12.28 16.21 -0.66
N MET A 75 -13.00 16.99 -1.47
CA MET A 75 -12.67 17.25 -2.87
C MET A 75 -11.87 18.54 -2.97
N ILE A 76 -10.54 18.41 -2.86
CA ILE A 76 -9.62 19.55 -2.81
C ILE A 76 -9.26 19.98 -4.23
N PHE A 77 -9.48 21.25 -4.56
CA PHE A 77 -8.93 21.82 -5.78
C PHE A 77 -7.41 21.88 -5.71
N HIS A 78 -6.72 21.08 -6.52
CA HIS A 78 -5.26 21.06 -6.61
C HIS A 78 -4.78 22.06 -7.66
N GLU A 79 -4.13 23.12 -7.21
CA GLU A 79 -3.81 24.31 -7.99
C GLU A 79 -2.86 24.01 -9.15
N MET A 80 -1.84 23.17 -8.93
CA MET A 80 -0.93 22.75 -10.00
C MET A 80 -1.63 21.90 -11.06
N LEU A 81 -2.47 20.94 -10.66
CA LEU A 81 -3.17 20.05 -11.59
C LEU A 81 -4.40 20.71 -12.22
N ARG A 82 -4.90 21.80 -11.64
CA ARG A 82 -6.10 22.53 -12.03
C ARG A 82 -7.35 21.65 -12.07
N THR A 83 -7.45 20.72 -11.14
CA THR A 83 -8.57 19.78 -10.99
C THR A 83 -8.78 19.46 -9.52
N GLU A 84 -9.97 19.00 -9.18
CA GLU A 84 -10.25 18.43 -7.87
C GLU A 84 -9.57 17.06 -7.73
N VAL A 85 -9.03 16.82 -6.54
CA VAL A 85 -8.44 15.55 -6.11
C VAL A 85 -8.98 15.22 -4.73
N LEU A 86 -9.00 13.94 -4.39
CA LEU A 86 -9.28 13.53 -3.02
C LEU A 86 -8.17 14.02 -2.09
N GLY A 87 -8.57 14.61 -0.97
CA GLY A 87 -7.64 15.01 0.06
C GLY A 87 -8.33 15.50 1.32
N VAL A 88 -7.58 15.56 2.41
CA VAL A 88 -8.09 15.92 3.73
C VAL A 88 -7.40 17.19 4.21
N HIS A 89 -8.17 18.15 4.73
CA HIS A 89 -7.62 19.32 5.39
C HIS A 89 -7.00 18.92 6.73
N SER A 90 -5.88 19.55 7.11
CA SER A 90 -5.22 19.23 8.39
C SER A 90 -6.13 19.46 9.61
N SER A 91 -7.14 20.32 9.49
CA SER A 91 -8.15 20.58 10.54
C SER A 91 -9.14 19.43 10.74
N ASP A 92 -9.33 18.57 9.74
CA ASP A 92 -10.39 17.57 9.71
C ASP A 92 -9.86 16.19 10.11
N ILE A 93 -8.55 16.11 10.40
CA ILE A 93 -7.87 14.89 10.85
C ILE A 93 -8.22 14.65 12.31
N SER A 94 -8.95 13.57 12.56
CA SER A 94 -9.31 13.12 13.91
C SER A 94 -8.27 12.18 14.49
N GLU A 95 -7.74 11.25 13.67
CA GLU A 95 -6.67 10.34 14.04
C GLU A 95 -5.69 10.18 12.88
N TYR A 96 -4.43 9.90 13.21
CA TYR A 96 -3.36 9.66 12.28
C TYR A 96 -2.61 8.39 12.66
N ARG A 97 -2.46 7.45 11.72
CA ARG A 97 -1.78 6.17 11.95
C ARG A 97 -0.56 6.06 11.06
N ARG A 98 0.60 5.78 11.67
CA ARG A 98 1.88 5.62 10.97
C ARG A 98 2.26 4.15 10.84
N PRO A 99 2.59 3.67 9.62
CA PRO A 99 3.02 2.29 9.42
C PRO A 99 4.21 1.87 10.28
N SER A 100 5.18 2.76 10.50
CA SER A 100 6.36 2.48 11.34
C SER A 100 6.01 2.32 12.81
N GLU A 101 5.16 3.19 13.36
CA GLU A 101 4.77 3.14 14.78
C GLU A 101 3.94 1.88 15.06
N LYS A 102 3.06 1.51 14.12
CA LYS A 102 2.31 0.26 14.24
C LYS A 102 3.23 -0.96 14.25
N LEU A 103 4.20 -1.01 13.33
CA LEU A 103 5.13 -2.14 13.28
C LEU A 103 5.94 -2.24 14.57
N GLU A 104 6.47 -1.12 15.07
CA GLU A 104 7.24 -1.08 16.32
C GLU A 104 6.42 -1.66 17.48
N ALA A 105 5.17 -1.23 17.64
CA ALA A 105 4.29 -1.75 18.68
C ALA A 105 4.02 -3.27 18.54
N LEU A 106 3.95 -3.78 17.31
CA LEU A 106 3.70 -5.21 17.04
C LEU A 106 4.92 -6.10 17.27
N ILE A 107 6.15 -5.58 17.15
CA ILE A 107 7.37 -6.37 17.37
C ILE A 107 7.80 -6.43 18.84
N GLU A 108 7.29 -5.53 19.68
CA GLU A 108 7.56 -5.52 21.13
C GLU A 108 6.72 -6.55 21.90
N ILE A 109 5.62 -7.02 21.31
CA ILE A 109 4.69 -7.96 21.94
C ILE A 109 4.84 -9.37 21.38
N GLN A 110 4.46 -10.37 22.16
CA GLN A 110 4.31 -11.74 21.66
C GLN A 110 3.16 -11.79 20.64
N PRO A 111 3.34 -12.48 19.50
CA PRO A 111 2.29 -12.59 18.49
C PRO A 111 1.07 -13.30 19.07
N GLN A 112 -0.09 -12.68 18.94
CA GLN A 112 -1.34 -13.18 19.50
C GLN A 112 -2.04 -14.19 18.58
N ASP A 113 -1.60 -14.25 17.31
CA ASP A 113 -2.11 -15.16 16.30
C ASP A 113 -1.05 -15.51 15.24
N GLU A 114 -1.42 -16.40 14.33
CA GLU A 114 -0.56 -16.92 13.26
C GLU A 114 -0.14 -15.89 12.21
N LEU A 115 -0.92 -14.84 11.96
CA LEU A 115 -0.57 -13.80 10.99
C LEU A 115 0.45 -12.83 11.59
N LEU A 116 0.30 -12.46 12.87
CA LEU A 116 1.30 -11.66 13.57
C LEU A 116 2.61 -12.43 13.76
N ALA A 117 2.53 -13.74 14.01
CA ALA A 117 3.71 -14.61 14.05
C ALA A 117 4.41 -14.66 12.67
N ALA A 118 3.63 -14.79 11.59
CA ALA A 118 4.15 -14.73 10.23
C ALA A 118 4.81 -13.38 9.92
N LEU A 119 4.19 -12.27 10.33
CA LEU A 119 4.72 -10.92 10.17
C LEU A 119 6.09 -10.77 10.84
N GLN A 120 6.23 -11.20 12.10
CA GLN A 120 7.50 -11.14 12.82
C GLN A 120 8.56 -12.07 12.20
N ASP A 121 8.17 -13.28 11.79
CA ASP A 121 9.06 -14.25 11.15
C ASP A 121 9.59 -13.72 9.79
N VAL A 122 8.73 -13.13 8.96
CA VAL A 122 9.14 -12.49 7.70
C VAL A 122 10.06 -11.31 7.96
N LEU A 123 9.71 -10.41 8.88
CA LEU A 123 10.55 -9.26 9.21
C LEU A 123 11.94 -9.71 9.68
N SER A 124 12.00 -10.73 10.54
CA SER A 124 13.27 -11.29 11.00
C SER A 124 14.07 -11.88 9.84
N LEU A 125 13.41 -12.63 8.95
CA LEU A 125 14.06 -13.24 7.79
C LEU A 125 14.68 -12.17 6.88
N VAL A 126 13.91 -11.14 6.51
CA VAL A 126 14.40 -10.11 5.57
C VAL A 126 15.45 -9.20 6.21
N THR A 127 15.33 -8.86 7.49
CA THR A 127 16.32 -8.02 8.19
C THR A 127 17.68 -8.72 8.30
N ILE A 128 17.70 -10.02 8.60
CA ILE A 128 18.93 -10.82 8.64
C ILE A 128 19.63 -10.85 7.27
N HIS A 129 18.89 -11.11 6.19
CA HIS A 129 19.48 -11.27 4.85
C HIS A 129 19.86 -9.94 4.20
N SER A 130 19.13 -8.85 4.50
CA SER A 130 19.39 -7.53 3.91
C SER A 130 20.32 -6.65 4.74
N SER A 131 20.64 -7.06 5.99
CA SER A 131 21.31 -6.21 7.00
C SER A 131 20.59 -4.88 7.24
N LEU A 132 19.27 -4.84 7.05
CA LEU A 132 18.41 -3.70 7.37
C LEU A 132 17.95 -3.79 8.83
N ASN A 133 17.63 -2.64 9.41
CA ASN A 133 17.06 -2.55 10.74
C ASN A 133 15.53 -2.64 10.68
N ARG A 134 14.90 -3.04 11.78
CA ARG A 134 13.42 -3.06 11.90
C ARG A 134 12.82 -1.66 11.68
N SER A 135 13.52 -0.61 12.09
CA SER A 135 13.15 0.79 11.88
C SER A 135 13.10 1.23 10.41
N ASP A 136 13.69 0.45 9.50
CA ASP A 136 13.61 0.69 8.05
C ASP A 136 12.28 0.20 7.45
N PHE A 137 11.39 -0.36 8.27
CA PHE A 137 10.11 -0.94 7.84
C PHE A 137 8.91 -0.33 8.57
N GLY A 138 7.73 -0.59 8.02
CA GLY A 138 6.43 -0.33 8.64
C GLY A 138 5.39 -1.32 8.11
N VAL A 139 4.15 -1.26 8.61
CA VAL A 139 3.04 -2.08 8.12
C VAL A 139 1.81 -1.24 7.80
N PHE A 140 1.15 -1.54 6.69
CA PHE A 140 -0.05 -0.84 6.24
C PHE A 140 -1.23 -1.80 6.05
N GLY A 141 -2.30 -1.32 5.42
CA GLY A 141 -3.46 -2.15 5.08
C GLY A 141 -4.21 -2.61 6.32
N SER A 142 -4.67 -3.85 6.31
CA SER A 142 -5.55 -4.36 7.38
C SER A 142 -4.89 -4.43 8.75
N ILE A 143 -3.57 -4.63 8.79
CA ILE A 143 -2.79 -4.70 10.03
C ILE A 143 -2.64 -3.31 10.66
N LEU A 144 -2.44 -2.26 9.86
CA LEU A 144 -2.38 -0.87 10.35
C LEU A 144 -3.67 -0.42 11.04
N HIS A 145 -4.79 -1.03 10.68
CA HIS A 145 -6.10 -0.61 11.14
C HIS A 145 -6.79 -1.59 12.08
N ASP A 146 -6.09 -2.64 12.52
CA ASP A 146 -6.58 -3.64 13.47
C ASP A 146 -7.84 -4.41 13.03
N PHE A 147 -8.06 -4.51 11.72
CA PHE A 147 -9.16 -5.31 11.15
C PHE A 147 -8.68 -6.46 10.26
N TYR A 148 -7.42 -6.88 10.42
CA TYR A 148 -6.91 -8.05 9.73
C TYR A 148 -7.59 -9.33 10.23
N HIS A 149 -7.68 -10.32 9.35
CA HIS A 149 -8.16 -11.65 9.71
C HIS A 149 -6.99 -12.65 9.67
N PRO A 150 -6.65 -13.35 10.76
CA PRO A 150 -5.45 -14.20 10.84
C PRO A 150 -5.31 -15.21 9.68
N LYS A 151 -6.45 -15.80 9.26
CA LYS A 151 -6.50 -16.80 8.18
C LYS A 151 -6.63 -16.26 6.75
N LEU A 152 -6.92 -14.96 6.57
CA LEU A 152 -7.32 -14.43 5.26
C LEU A 152 -6.53 -13.20 4.81
N SER A 153 -6.04 -12.38 5.75
CA SER A 153 -5.30 -11.15 5.42
C SER A 153 -3.89 -11.45 4.95
N ASP A 154 -3.40 -10.68 3.99
CA ASP A 154 -2.01 -10.74 3.55
C ASP A 154 -1.10 -9.87 4.45
N LEU A 155 0.21 -9.87 4.17
CA LEU A 155 1.21 -9.08 4.88
C LEU A 155 1.66 -7.89 4.03
N ASP A 156 1.36 -6.69 4.53
CA ASP A 156 1.57 -5.44 3.80
C ASP A 156 2.66 -4.60 4.51
N PHE A 157 3.91 -4.68 4.05
CA PHE A 157 5.05 -3.93 4.62
C PHE A 157 5.39 -2.69 3.80
N THR A 158 5.73 -1.60 4.47
CA THR A 158 6.48 -0.50 3.86
C THR A 158 7.98 -0.70 4.06
N VAL A 159 8.80 -0.35 3.07
CA VAL A 159 10.26 -0.21 3.23
C VAL A 159 10.68 1.24 2.97
N TYR A 160 11.35 1.85 3.94
CA TYR A 160 11.72 3.26 3.89
C TYR A 160 13.13 3.47 3.32
N GLY A 161 13.23 4.29 2.28
CA GLY A 161 14.49 4.68 1.66
C GLY A 161 14.82 3.88 0.39
N SER A 162 15.22 4.58 -0.66
CA SER A 162 15.57 3.96 -1.96
C SER A 162 16.77 3.02 -1.87
N GLN A 163 17.78 3.36 -1.05
CA GLN A 163 18.92 2.48 -0.80
C GLN A 163 18.52 1.23 -0.02
N ASN A 164 17.62 1.36 0.95
CA ASN A 164 17.12 0.23 1.73
C ASN A 164 16.28 -0.70 0.87
N LEU A 165 15.39 -0.16 0.03
CA LEU A 165 14.67 -0.93 -0.99
C LEU A 165 15.64 -1.71 -1.88
N HIS A 166 16.74 -1.08 -2.33
CA HIS A 166 17.73 -1.78 -3.16
C HIS A 166 18.35 -2.97 -2.42
N LYS A 167 18.79 -2.79 -1.17
CA LYS A 167 19.34 -3.88 -0.33
C LYS A 167 18.31 -4.99 -0.12
N LEU A 168 17.06 -4.63 0.15
CA LEU A 168 15.96 -5.59 0.30
C LEU A 168 15.75 -6.39 -0.99
N CYS A 169 15.72 -5.74 -2.16
CA CYS A 169 15.57 -6.44 -3.44
C CYS A 169 16.71 -7.40 -3.75
N VAL A 170 17.95 -7.07 -3.33
CA VAL A 170 19.09 -8.00 -3.44
C VAL A 170 18.88 -9.21 -2.53
N ALA A 171 18.53 -8.98 -1.26
CA ALA A 171 18.25 -10.05 -0.31
C ALA A 171 17.08 -10.95 -0.73
N LEU A 172 15.98 -10.37 -1.20
CA LEU A 172 14.82 -11.12 -1.70
C LEU A 172 15.19 -11.97 -2.92
N ARG A 173 16.02 -11.44 -3.83
CA ARG A 173 16.52 -12.23 -4.97
C ARG A 173 17.34 -13.42 -4.51
N GLU A 174 18.22 -13.25 -3.53
CA GLU A 174 19.01 -14.36 -2.98
C GLU A 174 18.11 -15.39 -2.33
N LEU A 175 17.15 -14.94 -1.50
CA LEU A 175 16.16 -15.79 -0.86
C LEU A 175 15.37 -16.58 -1.91
N TYR A 176 14.80 -15.96 -2.93
CA TYR A 176 14.01 -16.65 -3.97
C TYR A 176 14.82 -17.71 -4.74
N ASN A 177 16.14 -17.61 -4.79
CA ASN A 177 17.01 -18.60 -5.45
C ASN A 177 17.46 -19.73 -4.50
N ASP A 178 17.23 -19.60 -3.19
CA ASP A 178 17.56 -20.63 -2.21
C ASP A 178 16.44 -21.66 -2.11
N LYS A 179 16.73 -22.92 -2.45
CA LYS A 179 15.76 -24.02 -2.40
C LYS A 179 15.25 -24.34 -0.99
N PHE A 180 15.92 -23.84 0.05
CA PHE A 180 15.54 -24.05 1.44
C PHE A 180 14.77 -22.87 2.03
N THR A 181 14.59 -21.78 1.27
CA THR A 181 13.76 -20.66 1.73
C THR A 181 12.28 -21.02 1.73
N VAL A 182 11.52 -20.21 2.45
CA VAL A 182 10.04 -20.25 2.53
C VAL A 182 9.39 -19.09 1.76
N LEU A 183 10.19 -18.30 1.04
CA LEU A 183 9.74 -17.18 0.23
C LEU A 183 9.94 -17.46 -1.26
N GLU A 184 8.90 -17.23 -2.05
CA GLU A 184 8.97 -17.29 -3.51
C GLU A 184 8.52 -15.97 -4.12
N ASN A 185 9.00 -15.61 -5.31
CA ASN A 185 8.48 -14.46 -6.02
C ASN A 185 7.06 -14.77 -6.53
N GLU A 186 6.07 -13.95 -6.18
CA GLU A 186 4.66 -14.17 -6.59
C GLU A 186 4.52 -14.28 -8.12
N PHE A 187 5.38 -13.61 -8.87
CA PHE A 187 5.34 -13.54 -10.33
C PHE A 187 6.46 -14.34 -10.99
N GLU A 188 7.02 -15.34 -10.29
CA GLU A 188 8.00 -16.26 -10.90
C GLU A 188 7.40 -17.09 -12.04
N ASN A 189 6.09 -17.33 -11.97
CA ASN A 189 5.31 -17.98 -13.01
C ASN A 189 3.96 -17.25 -13.24
N ASP A 190 3.18 -17.76 -14.19
CA ASP A 190 1.91 -17.14 -14.58
C ASP A 190 0.74 -17.44 -13.62
N ASP A 191 0.94 -18.16 -12.51
CA ASP A 191 -0.15 -18.55 -11.60
C ASP A 191 -0.80 -17.33 -10.95
N ALA A 192 -0.03 -16.28 -10.62
CA ALA A 192 -0.55 -15.03 -10.07
C ALA A 192 -1.52 -14.29 -11.01
N VAL A 193 -1.52 -14.62 -12.31
CA VAL A 193 -2.40 -14.01 -13.32
C VAL A 193 -3.42 -14.98 -13.91
N LYS A 194 -3.38 -16.24 -13.51
CA LYS A 194 -4.27 -17.29 -14.02
C LYS A 194 -5.74 -16.95 -13.74
N GLY A 195 -6.57 -17.04 -14.78
CA GLY A 195 -8.01 -16.76 -14.69
C GLY A 195 -8.38 -15.28 -14.51
N LYS A 196 -7.41 -14.34 -14.51
CA LYS A 196 -7.72 -12.91 -14.46
C LYS A 196 -8.30 -12.44 -15.79
N HIS A 197 -9.41 -11.72 -15.74
CA HIS A 197 -9.95 -11.04 -16.92
C HIS A 197 -9.09 -9.82 -17.26
N TRP A 198 -8.29 -9.93 -18.31
CA TRP A 198 -7.33 -8.90 -18.69
C TRP A 198 -8.01 -7.72 -19.39
N LYS A 199 -8.04 -6.56 -18.71
CA LYS A 199 -8.75 -5.35 -19.18
C LYS A 199 -7.90 -4.40 -20.03
N PHE A 200 -6.57 -4.58 -20.08
CA PHE A 200 -5.68 -3.66 -20.81
C PHE A 200 -5.54 -4.02 -22.29
N LYS A 201 -5.65 -3.01 -23.16
CA LYS A 201 -5.55 -3.18 -24.63
C LYS A 201 -4.11 -3.11 -25.18
N ASN A 202 -3.26 -2.28 -24.59
CA ASN A 202 -1.90 -1.95 -25.09
C ASN A 202 -0.79 -2.48 -24.19
N TYR A 203 -1.13 -3.38 -23.27
CA TYR A 203 -0.23 -3.95 -22.28
C TYR A 203 -0.70 -5.38 -22.11
N SER A 204 0.08 -6.35 -22.52
CA SER A 204 -0.27 -7.77 -22.47
C SER A 204 -0.09 -8.36 -21.08
N LEU A 205 -0.73 -9.51 -20.84
CA LEU A 205 -0.59 -10.23 -19.58
C LEU A 205 0.87 -10.67 -19.31
N LEU A 206 1.56 -11.14 -20.35
CA LEU A 206 2.96 -11.57 -20.26
C LEU A 206 3.89 -10.38 -19.99
N GLU A 207 3.66 -9.24 -20.63
CA GLU A 207 4.39 -8.00 -20.28
C GLU A 207 4.14 -7.62 -18.83
N TYR A 208 2.92 -7.76 -18.33
CA TYR A 208 2.61 -7.51 -16.93
C TYR A 208 3.39 -8.43 -15.99
N VAL A 209 3.35 -9.74 -16.20
CA VAL A 209 4.11 -10.70 -15.38
C VAL A 209 5.60 -10.37 -15.40
N TRP A 210 6.18 -10.14 -16.58
CA TRP A 210 7.58 -9.75 -16.71
C TRP A 210 7.93 -8.46 -15.96
N HIS A 211 7.02 -7.48 -15.95
CA HIS A 211 7.20 -6.25 -15.18
C HIS A 211 7.08 -6.47 -13.68
N GLN A 212 6.14 -7.29 -13.21
CA GLN A 212 5.97 -7.58 -11.79
C GLN A 212 7.10 -8.43 -11.24
N GLN A 213 7.53 -9.46 -11.96
CA GLN A 213 8.61 -10.37 -11.57
C GLN A 213 9.86 -9.57 -11.19
N ARG A 214 10.27 -8.60 -12.03
CA ARG A 214 11.48 -7.78 -11.81
C ARG A 214 11.43 -6.84 -10.62
N LYS A 215 10.26 -6.58 -10.03
CA LYS A 215 10.15 -5.70 -8.87
C LYS A 215 10.69 -6.36 -7.59
N MET A 216 10.73 -7.69 -7.52
CA MET A 216 11.18 -8.50 -6.37
C MET A 216 10.38 -8.35 -5.07
N ILE A 217 9.62 -7.26 -4.89
CA ILE A 217 8.93 -6.92 -3.63
C ILE A 217 7.60 -7.64 -3.40
N TYR A 218 7.16 -8.51 -4.31
CA TYR A 218 5.96 -9.33 -4.14
C TYR A 218 6.37 -10.78 -3.90
N ALA A 219 6.10 -11.27 -2.70
CA ALA A 219 6.49 -12.58 -2.24
C ALA A 219 5.28 -13.45 -1.87
N LEU A 220 5.43 -14.75 -2.05
CA LEU A 220 4.60 -15.78 -1.46
C LEU A 220 5.37 -16.39 -0.30
N PHE A 221 4.78 -16.36 0.89
CA PHE A 221 5.37 -16.92 2.10
C PHE A 221 4.66 -18.22 2.47
N ASP A 222 5.34 -19.36 2.27
CA ASP A 222 4.84 -20.68 2.67
C ASP A 222 4.99 -20.85 4.19
N TYR A 223 4.01 -20.32 4.93
CA TYR A 223 4.02 -20.35 6.37
C TYR A 223 3.33 -21.59 6.91
N LYS A 224 4.10 -22.68 7.05
CA LYS A 224 3.64 -23.98 7.54
C LYS A 224 2.79 -23.90 8.82
N LYS A 225 3.08 -22.97 9.74
CA LYS A 225 2.31 -22.81 10.99
C LYS A 225 0.88 -22.29 10.76
N SER A 226 0.64 -21.53 9.70
CA SER A 226 -0.72 -21.06 9.32
C SER A 226 -1.48 -22.05 8.42
N GLY A 227 -0.79 -23.05 7.86
CA GLY A 227 -1.39 -23.99 6.91
C GLY A 227 -1.76 -23.38 5.55
N ARG A 228 -1.26 -22.17 5.23
CA ARG A 228 -1.49 -21.51 3.94
C ARG A 228 -0.25 -20.74 3.46
N VAL A 229 -0.28 -20.41 2.18
CA VAL A 229 0.61 -19.41 1.58
C VAL A 229 0.04 -18.02 1.87
N ILE A 230 0.88 -17.14 2.40
CA ILE A 230 0.53 -15.76 2.75
C ILE A 230 1.19 -14.84 1.72
N LYS A 231 0.44 -13.98 1.04
CA LYS A 231 1.07 -12.99 0.17
C LYS A 231 1.73 -11.93 1.02
N THR A 232 2.91 -11.49 0.60
CA THR A 232 3.67 -10.46 1.29
C THR A 232 4.16 -9.42 0.30
N GLU A 233 3.86 -8.16 0.55
CA GLU A 233 4.32 -7.04 -0.25
C GLU A 233 5.23 -6.09 0.54
N PHE A 234 6.28 -5.59 -0.13
CA PHE A 234 7.22 -4.61 0.41
C PHE A 234 7.16 -3.31 -0.39
N GLU A 235 6.21 -2.46 -0.06
CA GLU A 235 5.94 -1.26 -0.83
C GLU A 235 6.92 -0.13 -0.48
N PRO A 236 7.55 0.50 -1.48
CA PRO A 236 8.59 1.48 -1.24
C PRO A 236 8.01 2.82 -0.77
N VAL A 237 8.58 3.36 0.29
CA VAL A 237 8.28 4.71 0.78
C VAL A 237 9.59 5.47 0.93
N LYS A 238 9.59 6.76 0.59
CA LYS A 238 10.79 7.60 0.75
C LYS A 238 11.13 7.83 2.21
N ASN A 239 12.42 7.86 2.51
CA ASN A 239 12.88 8.44 3.76
C ASN A 239 12.66 9.96 3.77
N TRP A 240 12.65 10.56 4.97
CA TRP A 240 12.44 12.00 5.12
C TRP A 240 13.47 12.83 4.35
N GLU A 241 14.74 12.42 4.35
CA GLU A 241 15.81 13.07 3.60
C GLU A 241 15.69 12.94 2.07
N GLU A 242 14.93 11.96 1.57
CA GLU A 242 14.67 11.76 0.14
C GLU A 242 13.44 12.55 -0.34
N ILE A 243 12.62 13.04 0.59
CA ILE A 243 11.43 13.82 0.31
C ILE A 243 11.85 15.26 -0.04
N LYS A 244 11.50 15.67 -1.25
CA LYS A 244 11.64 17.04 -1.73
C LYS A 244 10.26 17.51 -2.13
N ASP A 245 9.64 18.35 -1.31
CA ASP A 245 8.38 18.98 -1.70
C ASP A 245 8.64 19.95 -2.85
N ARG A 246 7.91 19.75 -3.94
CA ARG A 246 7.99 20.57 -5.16
C ARG A 246 6.68 21.30 -5.43
N TYR A 247 5.77 21.32 -4.46
CA TYR A 247 4.52 22.02 -4.60
C TYR A 247 4.79 23.52 -4.74
N ASP A 248 4.30 24.11 -5.83
CA ASP A 248 4.29 25.57 -6.04
C ASP A 248 2.95 25.95 -6.64
N ILE A 249 2.17 26.73 -5.88
CA ILE A 249 0.83 27.22 -6.28
C ILE A 249 0.84 28.02 -7.59
N ARG A 250 1.99 28.56 -8.00
CA ARG A 250 2.15 29.30 -9.26
C ARG A 250 2.42 28.39 -10.46
N THR A 251 2.85 27.16 -10.24
CA THR A 251 3.07 26.17 -11.29
C THR A 251 1.74 25.65 -11.78
N LYS A 252 1.57 25.53 -13.11
CA LYS A 252 0.36 24.98 -13.73
C LYS A 252 0.73 23.85 -14.68
N ILE A 253 0.27 22.65 -14.36
CA ILE A 253 0.37 21.47 -15.21
C ILE A 253 -0.71 21.60 -16.28
N VAL A 254 -0.29 21.45 -17.54
CA VAL A 254 -1.19 21.50 -18.70
C VAL A 254 -1.24 20.11 -19.31
N HIS A 255 -2.40 19.46 -19.25
CA HIS A 255 -2.61 18.18 -19.91
C HIS A 255 -2.58 18.37 -21.43
N LYS A 256 -1.57 17.79 -22.09
CA LYS A 256 -1.38 17.87 -23.55
C LYS A 256 -1.99 16.69 -24.31
N GLY A 257 -2.68 15.78 -23.61
CA GLY A 257 -3.19 14.53 -24.19
C GLY A 257 -2.13 13.43 -24.24
N TRP A 258 -2.50 12.30 -24.82
CA TRP A 258 -1.62 11.14 -24.96
C TRP A 258 -0.61 11.37 -26.08
N THR A 259 0.66 11.07 -25.83
CA THR A 259 1.69 10.99 -26.87
C THR A 259 2.17 9.54 -27.00
N ARG A 260 2.45 9.08 -28.23
CA ARG A 260 3.05 7.76 -28.47
C ARG A 260 4.52 7.95 -28.81
N MET A 261 5.40 7.47 -27.95
CA MET A 261 6.84 7.44 -28.22
C MET A 261 7.25 6.04 -28.66
N ARG A 262 8.05 5.93 -29.72
CA ARG A 262 8.75 4.71 -30.10
C ARG A 262 10.21 4.86 -29.67
N ALA A 263 10.59 4.21 -28.57
CA ALA A 263 11.96 4.18 -28.10
C ALA A 263 12.63 2.86 -28.52
N ARG A 264 13.92 2.91 -28.86
CA ARG A 264 14.78 1.73 -29.00
C ARG A 264 15.72 1.73 -27.79
N VAL A 265 15.63 0.70 -26.97
CA VAL A 265 16.67 0.44 -25.96
C VAL A 265 17.89 -0.05 -26.73
N ILE A 266 18.98 0.72 -26.68
CA ILE A 266 20.28 0.38 -27.29
C ILE A 266 21.06 -0.44 -26.27
#